data_AF-A0A1J5TR35-F1
#
_entry.id   AF-A0A1J5TR35-F1
#
_cell.length_a   1.000
_cell.length_b   1.000
_cell.length_c   1.000
_cell.angle_alpha   90.00
_cell.angle_beta   90.00
_cell.angle_gamma   90.00
#
_symmetry.space_group_name_H-M   'P 1'
#
loop_
_entity.id
_entity.type
_entity.pdbx_description
1 polymer ?
#
loop_
_entity_poly.entity_id
_entity_poly.type
_entity_poly.pdbx_seq_one_letter_code
_entity_poly.pdbx_strand_id
1 'polypeptide(L)'
;MAYPLDNNNLAEPKTTIVNILKMEGYKLDSGSLFLAFKDAGGEMAQFSPSLEELQEENIIKSDSEGNIMTVEDYQREKSQNKENNEKENGDIVEEESDLIEELSEGDVNIDDSIDEGNDTDEMKEMLRKKEKTDAWIIDKATNGSKTNEKLTSEITDLKKRIRKLEQILEKINEALK
;
A
#
# COMPACT_ATOMS: atom_id res chain seq x y z
N MET A 1 -32.04 -21.60 -27.53
CA MET A 1 -31.98 -20.83 -26.27
C MET A 1 -30.71 -20.01 -26.34
N ALA A 2 -30.80 -18.75 -26.79
CA ALA A 2 -29.68 -17.83 -26.68
C ALA A 2 -29.68 -17.35 -25.22
N TYR A 3 -28.58 -17.54 -24.50
CA TYR A 3 -28.40 -16.95 -23.18
C TYR A 3 -28.48 -15.42 -23.33
N PRO A 4 -29.17 -14.72 -22.42
CA PRO A 4 -29.11 -13.26 -22.41
C PRO A 4 -27.64 -12.85 -22.22
N LEU A 5 -27.15 -11.94 -23.08
CA LEU A 5 -25.89 -11.27 -22.80
C LEU A 5 -26.14 -10.42 -21.54
N ASP A 6 -25.50 -10.79 -20.45
CA ASP A 6 -25.41 -9.94 -19.26
C ASP A 6 -24.57 -8.73 -19.64
N ASN A 7 -25.23 -7.68 -20.15
CA ASN A 7 -24.63 -6.40 -20.53
C ASN A 7 -24.04 -5.63 -19.32
N ASN A 8 -24.05 -6.24 -18.14
CA ASN A 8 -23.53 -5.72 -16.88
C ASN A 8 -22.49 -6.69 -16.31
N ASN A 9 -21.52 -7.12 -17.11
CA ASN A 9 -20.41 -7.89 -16.55
C ASN A 9 -19.47 -6.94 -15.79
N LEU A 10 -19.69 -6.80 -14.49
CA LEU A 10 -18.85 -5.95 -13.61
C LEU A 10 -17.49 -6.60 -13.26
N ALA A 11 -17.22 -7.84 -13.70
CA ALA A 11 -15.96 -8.52 -13.36
C ALA A 11 -14.72 -7.80 -13.92
N GLU A 12 -14.78 -7.30 -15.14
CA GLU A 12 -13.69 -6.54 -15.75
C GLU A 12 -13.45 -5.19 -15.04
N PRO A 13 -14.48 -4.35 -14.80
CA PRO A 13 -14.36 -3.17 -13.97
C PRO A 13 -13.78 -3.44 -12.57
N LYS A 14 -14.28 -4.47 -11.87
CA LYS A 14 -13.82 -4.82 -10.51
C LYS A 14 -12.33 -5.17 -10.50
N THR A 15 -11.89 -6.02 -11.42
CA THR A 15 -10.47 -6.39 -11.52
C THR A 15 -9.59 -5.20 -11.89
N THR A 16 -10.08 -4.29 -12.72
CA THR A 16 -9.38 -3.06 -13.08
C THR A 16 -9.18 -2.15 -11.87
N ILE A 17 -10.22 -1.92 -11.06
CA ILE A 17 -10.15 -1.12 -9.82
C ILE A 17 -9.11 -1.72 -8.85
N VAL A 18 -9.15 -3.04 -8.63
CA VAL A 18 -8.18 -3.73 -7.76
C VAL A 18 -6.75 -3.62 -8.30
N ASN A 19 -6.56 -3.73 -9.61
CA ASN A 19 -5.24 -3.61 -10.22
C ASN A 19 -4.68 -2.18 -10.09
N ILE A 20 -5.52 -1.16 -10.23
CA ILE A 20 -5.13 0.24 -10.04
C ILE A 20 -4.66 0.47 -8.60
N LEU A 21 -5.42 0.00 -7.61
CA LEU A 21 -5.04 0.08 -6.20
C LEU A 21 -3.67 -0.59 -5.93
N LYS A 22 -3.37 -1.69 -6.63
CA LYS A 22 -2.08 -2.38 -6.52
C LYS A 22 -0.93 -1.66 -7.22
N MET A 23 -1.19 -0.82 -8.22
CA MET A 23 -0.18 -0.21 -9.08
C MET A 23 0.11 1.26 -8.73
N GLU A 24 -0.93 2.08 -8.54
CA GLU A 24 -0.83 3.55 -8.41
C GLU A 24 -0.53 3.99 -6.96
N GLY A 25 -1.05 3.23 -6.00
CA GLY A 25 -0.94 3.53 -4.58
C GLY A 25 -1.97 2.69 -3.82
N TYR A 26 -1.52 1.95 -2.82
CA TYR A 26 -2.39 1.08 -2.01
C TYR A 26 -3.50 1.86 -1.29
N LYS A 27 -3.39 3.19 -1.19
CA LYS A 27 -4.38 4.13 -0.64
C LYS A 27 -4.62 5.24 -1.66
N LEU A 28 -5.83 5.30 -2.24
CA LEU A 28 -6.23 6.31 -3.23
C LEU A 28 -7.55 6.97 -2.84
N ASP A 29 -7.71 8.26 -3.10
CA ASP A 29 -9.03 8.89 -2.98
C ASP A 29 -9.96 8.39 -4.10
N SER A 30 -11.26 8.46 -3.85
CA SER A 30 -12.28 8.03 -4.81
C SER A 30 -12.20 8.77 -6.15
N GLY A 31 -11.74 10.03 -6.14
CA GLY A 31 -11.55 10.84 -7.34
C GLY A 31 -10.36 10.39 -8.19
N SER A 32 -9.19 10.21 -7.60
CA SER A 32 -8.01 9.70 -8.34
C SER A 32 -8.20 8.26 -8.79
N LEU A 33 -8.83 7.41 -7.97
CA LEU A 33 -9.16 6.04 -8.35
C LEU A 33 -10.08 6.02 -9.59
N PHE A 34 -11.05 6.92 -9.64
CA PHE A 34 -11.93 7.07 -10.79
C PHE A 34 -11.21 7.55 -12.05
N LEU A 35 -10.28 8.50 -11.92
CA LEU A 35 -9.49 8.98 -13.06
C LEU A 35 -8.60 7.88 -13.63
N ALA A 36 -7.88 7.16 -12.77
CA ALA A 36 -7.07 6.02 -13.18
C ALA A 36 -7.94 4.90 -13.79
N PHE A 37 -9.15 4.68 -13.27
CA PHE A 37 -10.10 3.72 -13.84
C PHE A 37 -10.57 4.12 -15.23
N LYS A 38 -10.86 5.40 -15.43
CA LYS A 38 -11.22 5.94 -16.75
C LYS A 38 -10.04 5.85 -17.72
N ASP A 39 -8.82 6.16 -17.27
CA ASP A 39 -7.61 6.08 -18.08
C ASP A 39 -7.27 4.63 -18.47
N ALA A 40 -7.63 3.66 -17.62
CA ALA A 40 -7.55 2.23 -17.91
C ALA A 40 -8.63 1.73 -18.90
N GLY A 41 -9.53 2.60 -19.37
CA GLY A 41 -10.58 2.28 -20.32
C GLY A 41 -11.93 1.89 -19.69
N GLY A 42 -12.10 2.12 -18.39
CA GLY A 42 -13.34 1.87 -17.68
C GLY A 42 -14.42 2.91 -17.94
N GLU A 43 -15.68 2.48 -17.98
CA GLU A 43 -16.83 3.38 -18.15
C GLU A 43 -17.32 3.96 -16.83
N MET A 44 -17.70 5.24 -16.83
CA MET A 44 -18.17 5.92 -15.61
C MET A 44 -19.39 5.24 -14.97
N ALA A 45 -20.28 4.68 -15.79
CA ALA A 45 -21.49 3.99 -15.32
C ALA A 45 -21.19 2.69 -14.56
N GLN A 46 -20.04 2.07 -14.84
CA GLN A 46 -19.64 0.81 -14.22
C GLN A 46 -18.83 1.02 -12.95
N PHE A 47 -18.24 2.20 -12.75
CA PHE A 47 -17.37 2.47 -11.61
C PHE A 47 -18.08 2.36 -10.26
N SER A 48 -19.12 3.17 -10.04
CA SER A 48 -19.86 3.18 -8.77
C SER A 48 -20.42 1.81 -8.38
N PRO A 49 -21.14 1.07 -9.26
CA PRO A 49 -21.67 -0.23 -8.87
C PRO A 49 -20.57 -1.28 -8.66
N SER A 50 -19.44 -1.19 -9.38
CA SER A 50 -18.31 -2.10 -9.16
C SER A 50 -17.59 -1.80 -7.84
N LEU A 51 -17.52 -0.54 -7.44
CA LEU A 51 -16.92 -0.12 -6.19
C LEU A 51 -17.77 -0.59 -4.99
N GLU A 52 -19.10 -0.46 -5.11
CA GLU A 52 -20.05 -0.94 -4.10
C GLU A 52 -19.96 -2.46 -3.93
N GLU A 53 -20.00 -3.23 -5.03
CA GLU A 53 -19.82 -4.69 -4.97
C GLU A 53 -18.47 -5.10 -4.36
N LEU A 54 -17.37 -4.40 -4.68
CA LEU A 54 -16.06 -4.69 -4.08
C LEU A 54 -16.03 -4.42 -2.57
N GLN A 55 -16.80 -3.43 -2.11
CA GLN A 55 -16.93 -3.12 -0.68
C GLN A 55 -17.82 -4.15 0.03
N GLU A 56 -18.92 -4.58 -0.60
CA GLU A 56 -19.80 -5.65 -0.10
C GLU A 56 -19.07 -7.01 -0.03
N GLU A 57 -18.28 -7.34 -1.05
CA GLU A 57 -17.40 -8.51 -1.09
C GLU A 57 -16.21 -8.40 -0.12
N ASN A 58 -16.08 -7.27 0.59
CA ASN A 58 -15.01 -6.98 1.55
C ASN A 58 -13.60 -7.18 0.93
N ILE A 59 -13.45 -6.82 -0.34
CA ILE A 59 -12.17 -6.82 -1.07
C ILE A 59 -11.45 -5.49 -0.87
N ILE A 60 -12.22 -4.40 -0.81
CA ILE A 60 -11.72 -3.04 -0.54
C ILE A 60 -12.36 -2.48 0.73
N LYS A 61 -11.67 -1.52 1.35
CA LYS A 61 -12.18 -0.72 2.46
C LYS A 61 -11.85 0.75 2.28
N SER A 62 -12.72 1.58 2.84
CA SER A 62 -12.54 3.02 2.92
C SER A 62 -12.04 3.40 4.31
N ASP A 63 -11.00 4.21 4.38
CA ASP A 63 -10.51 4.84 5.60
C ASP A 63 -11.41 6.04 5.98
N SER A 64 -11.28 6.50 7.22
CA SER A 64 -11.90 7.71 7.79
C SER A 64 -11.73 8.97 6.94
N GLU A 65 -10.67 9.04 6.14
CA GLU A 65 -10.36 10.14 5.21
C GLU A 65 -11.07 10.01 3.85
N GLY A 66 -11.85 8.95 3.62
CA GLY A 66 -12.50 8.68 2.33
C GLY A 66 -11.55 8.09 1.27
N ASN A 67 -10.38 7.61 1.69
CA ASN A 67 -9.43 6.92 0.85
C ASN A 67 -9.75 5.43 0.79
N ILE A 68 -9.64 4.84 -0.39
CA ILE A 68 -9.97 3.47 -0.71
C ILE A 68 -8.68 2.67 -0.84
N MET A 69 -8.65 1.51 -0.19
CA MET A 69 -7.54 0.56 -0.21
C MET A 69 -8.04 -0.88 -0.23
N THR A 70 -7.15 -1.83 -0.51
CA THR A 70 -7.49 -3.26 -0.39
C THR A 70 -7.57 -3.65 1.09
N VAL A 71 -8.37 -4.68 1.43
CA VAL A 71 -8.45 -5.16 2.81
C VAL A 71 -7.13 -5.72 3.31
N GLU A 72 -6.34 -6.32 2.43
CA GLU A 72 -4.99 -6.80 2.74
C GLU A 72 -4.08 -5.66 3.20
N ASP A 73 -4.12 -4.53 2.48
CA ASP A 73 -3.32 -3.34 2.80
C ASP A 73 -3.84 -2.66 4.06
N TYR A 74 -5.17 -2.57 4.24
CA TYR A 74 -5.78 -2.04 5.46
C TYR A 74 -5.34 -2.82 6.71
N GLN A 75 -5.32 -4.15 6.65
CA GLN A 75 -4.86 -4.98 7.76
C GLN A 75 -3.36 -4.84 8.02
N ARG A 76 -2.55 -4.69 6.96
CA ARG A 76 -1.11 -4.44 7.07
C ARG A 76 -0.84 -3.12 7.77
N GLU A 77 -1.53 -2.05 7.38
CA GLU A 77 -1.40 -0.72 7.99
C GLU A 77 -1.85 -0.73 9.45
N LYS A 78 -2.99 -1.37 9.76
CA LYS A 78 -3.46 -1.54 11.13
C LYS A 78 -2.47 -2.34 12.00
N SER A 79 -1.82 -3.35 11.43
CA SER A 79 -0.83 -4.16 12.16
C SER A 79 0.46 -3.39 12.44
N GLN A 80 0.88 -2.51 11.52
CA GLN A 80 2.04 -1.63 11.73
C GLN A 80 1.75 -0.52 12.74
N ASN A 81 0.54 0.03 12.76
CA ASN A 81 0.13 1.07 13.71
C ASN A 81 -0.29 0.52 15.09
N LYS A 82 -0.36 -0.80 15.26
CA LYS A 82 -0.85 -1.43 16.51
C LYS A 82 0.10 -1.28 17.69
N GLU A 83 1.38 -0.93 17.48
CA GLU A 83 2.29 -0.59 18.58
C GLU A 83 1.94 0.73 19.29
N ASN A 84 1.00 1.54 18.76
CA ASN A 84 0.69 2.86 19.33
C ASN A 84 -0.80 3.13 19.62
N ASN A 85 -1.71 2.19 19.33
CA ASN A 85 -3.15 2.37 19.54
C ASN A 85 -3.82 1.07 20.01
N GLU A 86 -3.45 0.59 21.19
CA GLU A 86 -4.35 -0.23 22.01
C GLU A 86 -5.41 0.68 22.65
N LYS A 87 -6.37 1.13 21.83
CA LYS A 87 -7.68 1.67 22.20
C LYS A 87 -8.27 2.29 20.94
N GLU A 88 -9.02 1.50 20.19
CA GLU A 88 -10.28 1.91 19.55
C GLU A 88 -10.74 0.81 18.59
N ASN A 89 -12.02 0.48 18.70
CA ASN A 89 -12.80 -0.41 17.86
C ASN A 89 -12.64 -1.90 18.19
N GLY A 90 -13.02 -2.24 19.42
CA GLY A 90 -13.80 -3.45 19.67
C GLY A 90 -15.20 -3.30 19.05
N ASP A 91 -15.71 -4.41 18.55
CA ASP A 91 -17.00 -4.62 17.90
C ASP A 91 -18.15 -3.75 18.46
N ILE A 92 -18.82 -3.02 17.57
CA ILE A 92 -20.20 -2.58 17.82
C ILE A 92 -21.09 -3.77 17.45
N VAL A 93 -21.28 -4.67 18.41
CA VAL A 93 -22.47 -5.53 18.47
C VAL A 93 -23.42 -4.82 19.43
N GLU A 94 -24.41 -4.13 18.87
CA GLU A 94 -25.58 -3.67 19.62
C GLU A 94 -26.38 -4.90 20.07
N GLU A 95 -26.24 -5.30 21.33
CA GLU A 95 -27.29 -6.05 22.03
C GLU A 95 -27.48 -5.48 23.44
N GLU A 96 -28.73 -5.10 23.70
CA GLU A 96 -29.27 -4.61 24.96
C GLU A 96 -29.02 -5.61 26.12
N SER A 97 -28.55 -5.13 27.28
CA SER A 97 -29.05 -5.58 28.59
C SER A 97 -28.44 -4.81 29.77
N ASP A 98 -29.28 -4.02 30.41
CA ASP A 98 -29.49 -3.83 31.85
C ASP A 98 -28.31 -3.85 32.85
N LEU A 99 -28.24 -2.74 33.58
CA LEU A 99 -27.94 -2.58 35.02
C LEU A 99 -27.08 -3.65 35.71
N ILE A 100 -25.95 -3.21 36.29
CA ILE A 100 -25.68 -3.31 37.74
C ILE A 100 -24.69 -2.19 38.12
N GLU A 101 -25.17 -1.31 38.99
CA GLU A 101 -24.45 -0.39 39.85
C GLU A 101 -23.94 -1.18 41.07
N GLU A 102 -22.63 -1.24 41.33
CA GLU A 102 -22.13 -1.25 42.73
C GLU A 102 -20.63 -0.91 42.85
N LEU A 103 -20.36 -0.11 43.87
CA LEU A 103 -19.10 0.47 44.31
C LEU A 103 -18.11 -0.58 44.82
N SER A 104 -16.80 -0.33 44.68
CA SER A 104 -15.83 -0.63 45.74
C SER A 104 -14.46 -0.01 45.42
N GLU A 105 -14.19 1.15 46.02
CA GLU A 105 -12.84 1.64 46.26
C GLU A 105 -12.07 0.61 47.10
N GLY A 106 -10.94 0.11 46.58
CA GLY A 106 -10.14 -0.91 47.24
C GLY A 106 -8.68 -0.80 46.81
N ASP A 107 -7.90 -0.18 47.69
CA ASP A 107 -6.45 -0.02 47.68
C ASP A 107 -5.74 -1.36 47.37
N VAL A 108 -5.03 -1.46 46.23
CA VAL A 108 -4.19 -2.61 45.88
C VAL A 108 -2.73 -2.18 45.89
N ASN A 109 -2.06 -2.57 46.98
CA ASN A 109 -0.60 -2.59 47.12
C ASN A 109 0.04 -3.20 45.86
N ILE A 110 0.88 -2.42 45.18
CA ILE A 110 1.78 -2.91 44.13
C ILE A 110 2.94 -3.60 44.85
N ASP A 111 2.92 -4.94 44.83
CA ASP A 111 4.03 -5.80 45.24
C ASP A 111 5.08 -5.82 44.11
N ASP A 112 6.27 -5.32 44.44
CA ASP A 112 7.43 -5.13 43.58
C ASP A 112 8.23 -6.44 43.45
N SER A 113 7.58 -7.45 42.85
CA SER A 113 8.23 -8.73 42.55
C SER A 113 8.62 -8.79 41.07
N ILE A 114 9.77 -8.20 40.76
CA ILE A 114 10.43 -8.29 39.45
C ILE A 114 10.85 -9.76 39.21
N ASP A 115 10.15 -10.42 38.31
CA ASP A 115 10.51 -11.73 37.75
C ASP A 115 11.52 -11.54 36.59
N GLU A 116 12.82 -11.58 36.90
CA GLU A 116 13.93 -11.40 35.94
C GLU A 116 14.12 -12.60 34.97
N GLY A 117 13.04 -13.22 34.50
CA GLY A 117 13.10 -14.52 33.81
C GLY A 117 13.06 -14.51 32.28
N ASN A 118 12.53 -13.48 31.63
CA ASN A 118 12.20 -13.57 30.19
C ASN A 118 12.39 -12.27 29.39
N ASP A 119 12.22 -11.11 30.02
CA ASP A 119 12.26 -9.81 29.35
C ASP A 119 13.64 -9.47 28.75
N THR A 120 14.72 -10.01 29.33
CA THR A 120 16.08 -9.71 28.84
C THR A 120 16.42 -10.40 27.53
N ASP A 121 15.82 -11.56 27.24
CA ASP A 121 16.06 -12.29 25.99
C ASP A 121 15.18 -11.74 24.87
N GLU A 122 13.93 -11.35 25.17
CA GLU A 122 13.06 -10.64 24.24
C GLU A 122 13.66 -9.28 23.86
N MET A 123 14.20 -8.53 24.82
CA MET A 123 14.91 -7.27 24.57
C MET A 123 16.15 -7.48 23.69
N LYS A 124 16.94 -8.54 23.89
CA LYS A 124 18.07 -8.88 23.01
C LYS A 124 17.61 -9.28 21.60
N GLU A 125 16.50 -9.99 21.49
CA GLU A 125 15.94 -10.39 20.21
C GLU A 125 15.42 -9.18 19.41
N MET A 126 14.75 -8.25 20.10
CA MET A 126 14.36 -6.95 19.55
C MET A 126 15.58 -6.14 19.09
N LEU A 127 16.65 -6.09 19.90
CA LEU A 127 17.88 -5.40 19.54
C LEU A 127 18.49 -5.99 18.26
N ARG A 128 18.54 -7.33 18.14
CA ARG A 128 19.00 -8.02 16.94
C ARG A 128 18.12 -7.77 15.72
N LYS A 129 16.79 -7.71 15.90
CA LYS A 129 15.86 -7.38 14.82
C LYS A 129 16.09 -5.96 14.32
N LYS A 130 16.28 -5.00 15.24
CA LYS A 130 16.63 -3.61 14.91
C LYS A 130 17.93 -3.54 14.11
N GLU A 131 19.01 -4.18 14.57
CA GLU A 131 20.30 -4.19 13.87
C GLU A 131 20.20 -4.79 12.46
N LYS A 132 19.41 -5.86 12.29
CA LYS A 132 19.14 -6.45 10.97
C LYS A 132 18.37 -5.51 10.05
N THR A 133 17.39 -4.80 10.58
CA THR A 133 16.62 -3.81 9.83
C THR A 133 17.49 -2.64 9.41
N ASP A 134 18.31 -2.11 10.32
CA ASP A 134 19.27 -1.03 10.03
C ASP A 134 20.27 -1.47 8.95
N ALA A 135 20.83 -2.69 9.06
CA ALA A 135 21.72 -3.24 8.04
C ALA A 135 21.04 -3.41 6.68
N TRP A 136 19.77 -3.84 6.66
CA TRP A 136 18.99 -3.97 5.43
C TRP A 136 18.65 -2.62 4.79
N ILE A 137 18.33 -1.59 5.59
CA ILE A 137 18.11 -0.22 5.11
C ILE A 137 19.38 0.33 4.47
N ILE A 138 20.53 0.14 5.13
CA ILE A 138 21.84 0.54 4.60
C ILE A 138 22.14 -0.21 3.30
N ASP A 139 21.89 -1.52 3.25
CA ASP A 139 22.07 -2.32 2.02
C ASP A 139 21.13 -1.85 0.90
N LYS A 140 19.89 -1.49 1.19
CA LYS A 140 18.95 -0.93 0.21
C LYS A 140 19.34 0.48 -0.25
N ALA A 141 19.83 1.34 0.63
CA ALA A 141 20.31 2.67 0.27
C ALA A 141 21.57 2.59 -0.60
N THR A 142 22.46 1.64 -0.31
CA THR A 142 23.72 1.44 -1.05
C THR A 142 23.51 0.68 -2.37
N ASN A 143 22.70 -0.40 -2.38
CA ASN A 143 22.38 -1.19 -3.58
C ASN A 143 21.27 -0.57 -4.44
N GLY A 144 20.44 0.33 -3.91
CA GLY A 144 19.54 1.17 -4.69
C GLY A 144 20.29 2.03 -5.72
N SER A 145 21.60 2.24 -5.52
CA SER A 145 22.49 2.90 -6.47
C SER A 145 22.99 1.99 -7.62
N LYS A 146 22.83 0.66 -7.57
CA LYS A 146 23.29 -0.26 -8.64
C LYS A 146 22.44 -0.19 -9.90
N THR A 147 21.16 0.16 -9.78
CA THR A 147 20.33 0.50 -10.96
C THR A 147 20.91 1.73 -11.68
N ASN A 148 21.49 2.66 -10.93
CA ASN A 148 22.15 3.85 -11.46
C ASN A 148 23.43 3.50 -12.24
N GLU A 149 24.21 2.48 -11.84
CA GLU A 149 25.39 2.06 -12.62
C GLU A 149 25.03 1.52 -14.00
N LYS A 150 23.98 0.70 -14.10
CA LYS A 150 23.49 0.21 -15.40
C LYS A 150 22.91 1.35 -16.24
N LEU A 151 22.06 2.18 -15.65
CA LEU A 151 21.48 3.35 -16.33
C LEU A 151 22.55 4.35 -16.78
N THR A 152 23.56 4.62 -15.96
CA THR A 152 24.68 5.49 -16.32
C THR A 152 25.51 4.88 -17.45
N SER A 153 25.75 3.56 -17.45
CA SER A 153 26.42 2.89 -18.56
C SER A 153 25.62 3.02 -19.87
N GLU A 154 24.31 2.80 -19.84
CA GLU A 154 23.42 2.97 -21.00
C GLU A 154 23.38 4.42 -21.49
N ILE A 155 23.31 5.39 -20.56
CA ILE A 155 23.37 6.84 -20.87
C ILE A 155 24.70 7.19 -21.55
N THR A 156 25.83 6.64 -21.07
CA THR A 156 27.14 6.92 -21.68
C THR A 156 27.25 6.37 -23.11
N ASP A 157 26.68 5.21 -23.38
CA ASP A 157 26.68 4.62 -24.72
C ASP A 157 25.70 5.30 -25.67
N LEU A 158 24.52 5.72 -25.19
CA LEU A 158 23.61 6.58 -25.95
C LEU A 158 24.28 7.90 -26.33
N LYS A 159 25.01 8.53 -25.40
CA LYS A 159 25.74 9.78 -25.66
C LYS A 159 26.83 9.62 -26.73
N LYS A 160 27.51 8.46 -26.77
CA LYS A 160 28.47 8.14 -27.85
C LYS A 160 27.76 7.98 -29.20
N ARG A 161 26.60 7.32 -29.25
CA ARG A 161 25.83 7.15 -30.49
C ARG A 161 25.33 8.49 -31.02
N ILE A 162 24.82 9.36 -30.16
CA ILE A 162 24.38 10.72 -30.52
C ILE A 162 25.54 11.51 -31.14
N ARG A 163 26.72 11.53 -30.51
CA ARG A 163 27.90 12.21 -31.09
C ARG A 163 28.29 11.69 -32.48
N LYS A 164 28.19 10.38 -32.71
CA LYS A 164 28.47 9.81 -34.04
C LYS A 164 27.44 10.29 -35.07
N LEU A 165 26.16 10.34 -34.69
CA LEU A 165 25.10 10.86 -35.56
C LEU A 165 25.28 12.35 -35.85
N GLU A 166 25.65 13.15 -34.84
CA GLU A 166 25.97 14.57 -35.00
C GLU A 166 27.11 14.78 -36.00
N GLN A 167 28.20 14.01 -35.87
CA GLN A 167 29.32 14.08 -36.82
C GLN A 167 28.93 13.67 -38.25
N ILE A 168 28.06 12.67 -38.39
CA ILE A 168 27.54 12.24 -39.70
C ILE A 168 26.67 13.35 -40.29
N LEU A 169 25.77 13.94 -39.51
CA LEU A 169 24.91 15.04 -39.93
C LEU A 169 25.74 16.27 -40.34
N GLU A 170 26.79 16.59 -39.60
CA GLU A 170 27.70 17.69 -39.91
C GLU A 170 28.40 17.49 -41.25
N LYS A 171 28.92 16.28 -41.51
CA LYS A 171 29.51 15.92 -42.81
C LYS A 171 28.50 15.94 -43.96
N ILE A 172 27.27 15.49 -43.70
CA ILE A 172 26.19 15.53 -44.71
C ILE A 172 25.85 16.99 -45.03
N ASN A 173 25.71 17.85 -44.02
CA ASN A 173 25.47 19.28 -44.22
C ASN A 173 26.61 19.97 -44.97
N GLU A 174 27.86 19.60 -44.68
CA GLU A 174 29.03 20.14 -45.39
C GLU A 174 29.09 19.67 -46.85
N ALA A 175 28.65 18.43 -47.14
CA ALA A 175 28.59 17.89 -48.49
C ALA A 175 27.39 18.40 -49.32
N LEU A 176 26.33 18.87 -48.66
CA LEU A 176 25.13 19.45 -49.31
C LEU A 176 25.24 20.98 -49.52
N LYS A 177 26.32 21.60 -49.04
CA LYS A 177 26.61 23.03 -49.17
C LYS A 177 27.52 23.30 -50.37
#